data_AF-A0A8X6G8J9-F1
#
_entry.id   AF-A0A8X6G8J9-F1
#
_cell.length_a   1.000
_cell.length_b   1.000
_cell.length_c   1.000
_cell.angle_alpha   90.00
_cell.angle_beta   90.00
_cell.angle_gamma   90.00
#
_symmetry.space_group_name_H-M   'P 1'
#
loop_
_entity.id
_entity.type
_entity.pdbx_description
1 polymer ?
#
loop_
_entity_poly.entity_id
_entity_poly.type
_entity_poly.pdbx_seq_one_letter_code
_entity_poly.pdbx_strand_id
1 'polypeptide(L)'
;MTRQSPEGIIDDAVIGSYYSDFDFFGICYTINSKWKHPNKTLEKIRRSDKIEIEFYVDLDDRHLNVSMDTIVRPKFNYPSLVVTQLGLHNNLVSLSPYQNGVELLGGKKYEITVKQEEKHLLPAPYQTNCTDYMTMWKDRGGFGPLDQIMTMEECRHNLSLEKFGCVPFTVDYPHNNSVCKMCEDCFSKQK
;
A
#
# COMPACT_ATOMS: atom_id res chain seq x y z
N MET A 1 12.75 -30.86 2.97
CA MET A 1 14.04 -30.13 3.13
C MET A 1 13.71 -28.66 3.02
N THR A 2 13.54 -28.03 4.17
CA THR A 2 13.08 -26.65 4.37
C THR A 2 14.21 -25.70 4.03
N ARG A 3 14.02 -24.82 3.03
CA ARG A 3 14.87 -23.63 2.88
C ARG A 3 14.09 -22.46 3.48
N GLN A 4 14.49 -22.09 4.71
CA GLN A 4 14.16 -20.82 5.32
C GLN A 4 14.56 -19.70 4.34
N SER A 5 13.62 -18.80 4.05
CA SER A 5 13.92 -17.49 3.50
C SER A 5 14.83 -16.76 4.51
N PRO A 6 15.84 -15.98 4.07
CA PRO A 6 16.74 -15.31 5.01
C PRO A 6 15.96 -14.34 5.88
N GLU A 7 16.12 -14.47 7.19
CA GLU A 7 15.74 -13.44 8.16
C GLU A 7 16.56 -12.18 7.87
N GLY A 8 15.95 -11.22 7.18
CA GLY A 8 16.54 -9.93 6.88
C GLY A 8 15.82 -9.28 5.70
N ILE A 9 15.36 -8.03 5.86
CA ILE A 9 14.52 -7.25 4.93
C ILE A 9 12.99 -7.43 5.15
N ILE A 10 12.52 -7.35 6.39
CA ILE A 10 11.07 -7.11 6.66
C ILE A 10 10.83 -5.85 7.52
N ASP A 11 11.81 -5.40 8.31
CA ASP A 11 11.67 -4.26 9.24
C ASP A 11 11.41 -2.88 8.59
N ASP A 12 11.48 -2.79 7.26
CA ASP A 12 11.41 -1.53 6.50
C ASP A 12 10.16 -1.41 5.61
N ALA A 13 9.28 -2.41 5.61
CA ALA A 13 8.08 -2.39 4.80
C ALA A 13 7.03 -1.45 5.41
N VAL A 14 6.65 -0.40 4.67
CA VAL A 14 5.45 0.38 5.01
C VAL A 14 4.24 -0.49 4.68
N ILE A 15 3.62 -1.03 5.73
CA ILE A 15 2.34 -1.73 5.59
C ILE A 15 1.25 -0.65 5.61
N GLY A 16 0.65 -0.40 4.44
CA GLY A 16 -0.54 0.43 4.31
C GLY A 16 -1.78 -0.45 4.12
N SER A 17 -2.92 -0.03 4.69
CA SER A 17 -4.23 -0.59 4.36
C SER A 17 -4.74 0.05 3.06
N TYR A 18 -4.11 -0.30 1.95
CA TYR A 18 -4.51 0.22 0.64
C TYR A 18 -5.86 -0.41 0.24
N TYR A 19 -6.86 0.44 0.01
CA TYR A 19 -8.18 -0.01 -0.43
C TYR A 19 -8.12 -0.65 -1.82
N SER A 20 -8.83 -1.77 -1.98
CA SER A 20 -9.09 -2.43 -3.27
C SER A 20 -10.60 -2.46 -3.50
N ASP A 21 -11.04 -2.07 -4.69
CA ASP A 21 -12.45 -2.13 -5.11
C ASP A 21 -13.05 -3.55 -5.05
N PHE A 22 -12.21 -4.58 -4.92
CA PHE A 22 -12.61 -5.98 -4.88
C PHE A 22 -12.80 -6.54 -3.46
N ASP A 23 -12.73 -5.73 -2.40
CA ASP A 23 -12.85 -6.15 -0.98
C ASP A 23 -11.86 -7.27 -0.58
N PHE A 24 -10.76 -7.44 -1.32
CA PHE A 24 -9.67 -8.34 -0.96
C PHE A 24 -8.62 -7.60 -0.14
N PHE A 25 -8.17 -8.24 0.95
CA PHE A 25 -7.03 -7.77 1.70
C PHE A 25 -5.76 -7.84 0.82
N GLY A 26 -5.27 -6.67 0.40
CA GLY A 26 -4.00 -6.54 -0.28
C GLY A 26 -2.86 -6.46 0.71
N ILE A 27 -1.91 -7.40 0.66
CA ILE A 27 -0.63 -7.22 1.35
C ILE A 27 0.27 -6.43 0.41
N CYS A 28 0.50 -5.16 0.73
CA CYS A 28 1.37 -4.29 -0.06
C CYS A 28 2.75 -4.18 0.59
N TYR A 29 3.76 -4.14 -0.27
CA TYR A 29 5.15 -3.90 0.10
C TYR A 29 5.69 -2.75 -0.76
N THR A 30 6.51 -1.90 -0.15
CA THR A 30 7.23 -0.84 -0.86
C THR A 30 8.73 -1.04 -0.68
N ILE A 31 9.50 -0.83 -1.74
CA ILE A 31 10.96 -0.84 -1.71
C ILE A 31 11.47 0.59 -1.84
N ASN A 32 12.56 0.91 -1.16
CA ASN A 32 13.22 2.22 -1.22
C ASN A 32 12.35 3.43 -0.79
N SER A 33 11.42 3.24 0.16
CA SER A 33 10.66 4.35 0.76
C SER A 33 11.43 5.03 1.90
N LYS A 34 11.30 6.36 2.00
CA LYS A 34 11.75 7.20 3.13
C LYS A 34 10.63 7.57 4.09
N TRP A 35 9.42 7.05 3.89
CA TRP A 35 8.30 7.32 4.78
C TRP A 35 8.68 7.00 6.24
N LYS A 36 8.44 7.94 7.17
CA LYS A 36 8.88 7.90 8.59
C LYS A 36 10.40 7.81 8.83
N HIS A 37 11.23 7.80 7.78
CA HIS A 37 12.69 7.68 7.87
C HIS A 37 13.39 8.71 6.96
N PRO A 38 13.31 10.02 7.28
CA PRO A 38 13.83 11.09 6.41
C PRO A 38 15.34 10.98 6.14
N ASN A 39 16.08 10.45 7.11
CA ASN A 39 17.53 10.28 7.04
C ASN A 39 17.96 8.91 6.51
N LYS A 40 17.03 8.06 6.04
CA LYS A 40 17.35 6.75 5.49
C LYS A 40 18.19 6.90 4.23
N THR A 41 19.35 6.24 4.22
CA THR A 41 20.14 6.04 3.01
C THR A 41 19.46 4.95 2.19
N LEU A 42 19.13 5.28 0.95
CA LEU A 42 18.50 4.34 0.03
C LEU A 42 19.53 3.68 -0.85
N GLU A 43 19.21 2.48 -1.28
CA GLU A 43 19.97 1.81 -2.32
C GLU A 43 19.82 2.59 -3.64
N LYS A 44 20.95 2.84 -4.31
CA LYS A 44 20.95 3.50 -5.61
C LYS A 44 20.87 2.45 -6.71
N ILE A 45 19.71 2.35 -7.33
CA ILE A 45 19.50 1.51 -8.52
C ILE A 45 20.10 2.22 -9.72
N ARG A 46 21.05 1.58 -10.40
CA ARG A 46 21.65 2.05 -11.66
C ARG A 46 20.77 1.64 -12.83
N ARG A 47 20.90 2.36 -13.95
CA ARG A 47 20.15 2.08 -15.18
C ARG A 47 20.36 0.66 -15.74
N SER A 48 21.51 0.06 -15.49
CA SER A 48 21.85 -1.30 -15.91
C SER A 48 21.38 -2.39 -14.94
N ASP A 49 20.90 -1.99 -13.76
CA ASP A 49 20.52 -2.96 -12.73
C ASP A 49 19.18 -3.61 -13.12
N LYS A 50 19.07 -4.90 -12.81
CA LYS A 50 17.86 -5.70 -13.04
C LYS A 50 17.24 -6.01 -11.69
N ILE A 51 15.97 -5.67 -11.53
CA ILE A 51 15.18 -6.02 -10.34
C ILE A 51 14.29 -7.19 -10.71
N GLU A 52 14.44 -8.31 -10.01
CA GLU A 52 13.57 -9.47 -10.12
C GLU A 52 12.76 -9.59 -8.83
N ILE A 53 11.43 -9.56 -8.97
CA ILE A 53 10.49 -9.70 -7.86
C ILE A 53 9.62 -10.91 -8.18
N GLU A 54 9.62 -11.88 -7.27
CA GLU A 54 8.84 -13.11 -7.40
C GLU A 54 7.83 -13.20 -6.25
N PHE A 55 6.56 -13.32 -6.59
CA PHE A 55 5.48 -13.51 -5.63
C PHE A 55 5.03 -14.96 -5.67
N TYR A 56 5.18 -15.65 -4.54
CA TYR A 56 4.72 -17.02 -4.36
C TYR A 56 3.42 -17.00 -3.57
N VAL A 57 2.35 -17.51 -4.17
CA VAL A 57 1.06 -17.69 -3.48
C VAL A 57 0.88 -19.18 -3.25
N ASP A 58 0.97 -19.59 -1.99
CA ASP A 58 0.68 -20.96 -1.58
C ASP A 58 -0.83 -21.21 -1.68
N LEU A 59 -1.19 -22.27 -2.41
CA LEU A 59 -2.56 -22.69 -2.67
C LEU A 59 -2.82 -24.12 -2.22
N ASP A 60 -1.90 -24.74 -1.47
CA ASP A 60 -1.93 -26.17 -1.15
C ASP A 60 -3.18 -26.56 -0.34
N ASP A 61 -3.76 -25.62 0.42
CA ASP A 61 -5.01 -25.81 1.18
C ASP A 61 -6.28 -25.89 0.30
N ARG A 62 -6.20 -25.63 -1.02
CA ARG A 62 -7.37 -25.71 -1.91
C ARG A 62 -7.96 -27.12 -1.97
N HIS A 63 -7.11 -28.15 -1.89
CA HIS A 63 -7.49 -29.54 -2.13
C HIS A 63 -7.75 -30.33 -0.85
N LEU A 64 -7.54 -29.74 0.33
CA LEU A 64 -7.76 -30.42 1.59
C LEU A 64 -9.27 -30.46 1.93
N ASN A 65 -9.79 -31.66 2.13
CA ASN A 65 -11.10 -31.88 2.74
C ASN A 65 -11.01 -31.49 4.22
N VAL A 66 -11.31 -30.24 4.53
CA VAL A 66 -11.33 -29.74 5.92
C VAL A 66 -12.60 -30.25 6.61
N SER A 67 -12.46 -30.79 7.83
CA SER A 67 -13.60 -31.25 8.63
C SER A 67 -14.61 -30.13 8.86
N MET A 68 -15.91 -30.45 8.81
CA MET A 68 -17.02 -29.51 9.07
C MET A 68 -16.96 -28.87 10.47
N ASP A 69 -16.32 -29.53 11.43
CA ASP A 69 -16.20 -29.04 12.82
C ASP A 69 -15.07 -28.02 13.01
N THR A 70 -14.26 -27.80 11.98
CA THR A 70 -13.18 -26.82 12.01
C THR A 70 -13.75 -25.44 11.68
N ILE A 71 -13.53 -24.44 12.52
CA ILE A 71 -13.84 -23.04 12.17
C ILE A 71 -12.89 -22.61 11.06
N VAL A 72 -13.29 -22.84 9.82
CA VAL A 72 -12.60 -22.34 8.63
C VAL A 72 -13.10 -20.92 8.40
N ARG A 73 -12.24 -19.92 8.62
CA ARG A 73 -12.53 -18.55 8.15
C ARG A 73 -12.85 -18.62 6.66
N PRO A 74 -13.81 -17.84 6.15
CA PRO A 74 -14.29 -17.99 4.78
C PRO A 74 -13.10 -18.10 3.82
N LYS A 75 -13.07 -19.19 3.03
CA LYS A 75 -12.28 -19.23 1.80
C LYS A 75 -12.81 -18.07 0.98
N PHE A 76 -12.20 -16.89 1.09
CA PHE A 76 -12.41 -15.85 0.09
C PHE A 76 -12.22 -16.57 -1.25
N ASN A 77 -13.22 -16.52 -2.12
CA ASN A 77 -13.14 -17.19 -3.41
C ASN A 77 -11.86 -16.69 -4.08
N TYR A 78 -10.79 -17.49 -4.03
CA TYR A 78 -9.53 -17.06 -4.63
C TYR A 78 -9.85 -16.81 -6.10
N PRO A 79 -9.58 -15.59 -6.61
CA PRO A 79 -9.95 -15.27 -7.97
C PRO A 79 -9.35 -16.32 -8.91
N SER A 80 -10.10 -16.66 -9.97
CA SER A 80 -9.64 -17.59 -11.01
C SER A 80 -8.34 -17.12 -11.67
N LEU A 81 -8.00 -15.84 -11.50
CA LEU A 81 -6.77 -15.19 -11.90
C LEU A 81 -6.06 -14.66 -10.65
N VAL A 82 -4.81 -15.08 -10.44
CA VAL A 82 -3.93 -14.42 -9.47
C VAL A 82 -3.48 -13.10 -10.08
N VAL A 83 -3.66 -12.01 -9.35
CA VAL A 83 -3.36 -10.66 -9.82
C VAL A 83 -2.44 -9.98 -8.83
N THR A 84 -1.46 -9.24 -9.34
CA THR A 84 -0.55 -8.39 -8.56
C THR A 84 -0.69 -6.95 -9.03
N GLN A 85 -0.82 -6.00 -8.10
CA GLN A 85 -0.79 -4.57 -8.42
C GLN A 85 0.62 -4.03 -8.26
N LEU A 86 1.11 -3.29 -9.26
CA LEU A 86 2.43 -2.66 -9.22
C LEU A 86 2.28 -1.13 -9.33
N GLY A 87 2.64 -0.43 -8.26
CA GLY A 87 2.77 1.03 -8.25
C GLY A 87 4.23 1.45 -8.34
N LEU A 88 4.57 2.38 -9.23
CA LEU A 88 5.89 3.00 -9.31
C LEU A 88 5.79 4.44 -8.82
N HIS A 89 6.58 4.79 -7.82
CA HIS A 89 6.53 6.10 -7.19
C HIS A 89 7.92 6.57 -6.77
N ASN A 90 8.07 7.86 -6.47
CA ASN A 90 9.31 8.38 -5.90
C ASN A 90 9.49 7.89 -4.45
N ASN A 91 10.70 8.00 -3.91
CA ASN A 91 11.04 7.49 -2.58
C ASN A 91 10.41 8.22 -1.38
N LEU A 92 9.61 9.28 -1.60
CA LEU A 92 9.06 10.10 -0.53
C LEU A 92 7.60 9.71 -0.26
N VAL A 93 6.82 9.57 -1.33
CA VAL A 93 5.39 9.21 -1.24
C VAL A 93 5.22 7.71 -1.12
N SER A 94 4.08 7.29 -0.60
CA SER A 94 3.64 5.90 -0.63
C SER A 94 2.20 5.90 -1.10
N LEU A 95 2.00 5.55 -2.38
CA LEU A 95 0.72 5.62 -3.07
C LEU A 95 0.05 4.24 -3.08
N SER A 96 -1.29 4.19 -3.06
CA SER A 96 -2.00 2.94 -3.34
C SER A 96 -1.66 2.41 -4.73
N PRO A 97 -1.17 1.16 -4.83
CA PRO A 97 -1.00 0.50 -6.11
C PRO A 97 -2.35 0.16 -6.77
N TYR A 98 -3.47 0.18 -6.02
CA TYR A 98 -4.81 0.01 -6.60
C TYR A 98 -5.33 1.27 -7.30
N GLN A 99 -4.91 2.45 -6.84
CA GLN A 99 -5.31 3.72 -7.46
C GLN A 99 -4.32 4.21 -8.52
N ASN A 100 -3.02 3.99 -8.29
CA ASN A 100 -1.94 4.58 -9.08
C ASN A 100 -1.03 3.52 -9.73
N GLY A 101 -1.39 2.24 -9.61
CA GLY A 101 -0.61 1.13 -10.16
C GLY A 101 -1.20 0.54 -11.43
N VAL A 102 -0.52 -0.51 -11.89
CA VAL A 102 -0.96 -1.34 -13.00
C VAL A 102 -1.22 -2.76 -12.53
N GLU A 103 -2.24 -3.37 -13.13
CA GLU A 103 -2.62 -4.74 -12.86
C GLU A 103 -1.78 -5.73 -13.67
N LEU A 104 -1.14 -6.69 -12.99
CA LEU A 104 -0.32 -7.74 -13.59
C LEU A 104 -0.90 -9.12 -13.29
N LEU A 105 -1.12 -9.93 -14.33
CA LEU A 105 -1.62 -11.29 -14.21
C LEU A 105 -0.49 -12.26 -13.82
N GLY A 106 -0.80 -13.16 -12.90
CA GLY A 106 0.09 -14.24 -12.49
C GLY A 106 0.42 -15.21 -13.64
N GLY A 107 1.61 -15.81 -13.57
CA GLY A 107 2.09 -16.76 -14.58
C GLY A 107 2.52 -16.12 -15.91
N LYS A 108 2.73 -14.80 -15.93
CA LYS A 108 3.22 -14.04 -17.09
C LYS A 108 4.57 -13.40 -16.81
N LYS A 109 5.29 -13.07 -17.89
CA LYS A 109 6.51 -12.26 -17.86
C LYS A 109 6.20 -10.90 -18.47
N TYR A 110 6.55 -9.84 -17.75
CA TYR A 110 6.33 -8.46 -18.17
C TYR A 110 7.66 -7.74 -18.40
N GLU A 111 7.67 -6.85 -19.40
CA GLU A 111 8.74 -5.88 -19.61
C GLU A 111 8.15 -4.49 -19.38
N ILE A 112 8.67 -3.77 -18.39
CA ILE A 112 8.15 -2.47 -17.97
C ILE A 112 9.23 -1.42 -18.23
N THR A 113 8.94 -0.47 -19.10
CA THR A 113 9.82 0.67 -19.37
C THR A 113 9.33 1.88 -18.59
N VAL A 114 10.22 2.49 -17.81
CA VAL A 114 9.90 3.64 -16.96
C VAL A 114 10.53 4.90 -17.54
N LYS A 115 9.76 5.99 -17.56
CA LYS A 115 10.25 7.33 -17.91
C LYS A 115 10.03 8.26 -16.73
N GLN A 116 11.09 8.91 -16.27
CA GLN A 116 11.01 9.93 -15.23
C GLN A 116 10.75 11.30 -15.87
N GLU A 117 9.76 12.01 -15.37
CA GLU A 117 9.46 13.39 -15.74
C GLU A 117 9.48 14.26 -14.49
N GLU A 118 10.10 15.43 -14.59
CA GLU A 118 10.21 16.38 -13.48
C GLU A 118 9.62 17.73 -13.86
N LYS A 119 8.92 18.35 -12.92
CA LYS A 119 8.36 19.69 -13.05
C LYS A 119 8.86 20.55 -11.90
N HIS A 120 9.68 21.54 -12.24
CA HIS A 120 10.21 22.50 -11.28
C HIS A 120 9.37 23.78 -11.32
N LEU A 121 8.68 24.07 -10.22
CA LEU A 121 7.83 25.25 -10.07
C LEU A 121 8.55 26.29 -9.19
N LEU A 122 8.38 27.57 -9.51
CA LEU A 122 8.97 28.66 -8.73
C LEU A 122 8.24 28.84 -7.39
N PRO A 123 8.95 29.19 -6.30
CA PRO A 123 8.31 29.50 -5.02
C PRO A 123 7.54 30.83 -5.09
N ALA A 124 6.87 31.22 -4.00
CA ALA A 124 6.31 32.56 -3.89
C ALA A 124 7.40 33.64 -4.19
N PRO A 125 7.07 34.75 -4.88
CA PRO A 125 5.72 35.28 -5.17
C PRO A 125 5.16 34.90 -6.55
N TYR A 126 5.76 33.95 -7.26
CA TYR A 126 5.25 33.53 -8.56
C TYR A 126 3.88 32.85 -8.42
N GLN A 127 3.01 32.97 -9.43
CA GLN A 127 1.68 32.34 -9.46
C GLN A 127 1.76 30.83 -9.67
N THR A 128 2.42 30.13 -8.76
CA THR A 128 2.53 28.67 -8.79
C THR A 128 1.53 28.00 -7.85
N ASN A 129 0.92 28.75 -6.91
CA ASN A 129 -0.01 28.26 -5.89
C ASN A 129 0.43 26.91 -5.28
N CYS A 130 1.73 26.75 -5.08
CA CYS A 130 2.35 25.51 -4.61
C CYS A 130 2.50 25.56 -3.09
N THR A 131 2.22 24.43 -2.45
CA THR A 131 2.58 24.18 -1.06
C THR A 131 3.89 23.41 -1.04
N ASP A 132 4.85 23.86 -0.21
CA ASP A 132 6.11 23.13 -0.01
C ASP A 132 5.91 21.99 0.99
N TYR A 133 5.31 20.90 0.49
CA TYR A 133 5.08 19.69 1.28
C TYR A 133 6.37 19.06 1.80
N MET A 134 7.49 19.24 1.09
CA MET A 134 8.77 18.66 1.48
C MET A 134 9.32 19.27 2.75
N THR A 135 9.26 20.59 2.85
CA THR A 135 9.65 21.32 4.06
C THR A 135 8.71 20.96 5.21
N MET A 136 7.39 20.99 4.99
CA MET A 136 6.41 20.60 6.01
C MET A 136 6.62 19.17 6.54
N TRP A 137 6.87 18.22 5.66
CA TRP A 137 7.12 16.82 6.03
C TRP A 137 8.39 16.65 6.86
N LYS A 138 9.47 17.36 6.50
CA LYS A 138 10.72 17.37 7.29
C LYS A 138 10.51 18.00 8.67
N ASP A 139 9.81 19.12 8.73
CA ASP A 139 9.53 19.83 9.99
C ASP A 139 8.67 18.99 10.94
N ARG A 140 7.82 18.11 10.37
CA ARG A 140 7.04 17.11 11.11
C ARG A 140 7.81 15.80 11.39
N GLY A 141 9.13 15.78 11.24
CA GLY A 141 9.96 14.62 11.57
C GLY A 141 9.81 13.44 10.60
N GLY A 142 9.40 13.68 9.36
CA GLY A 142 9.16 12.64 8.37
C GLY A 142 7.73 12.08 8.38
N PHE A 143 6.78 12.84 8.94
CA PHE A 143 5.35 12.54 8.96
C PHE A 143 4.55 13.61 8.21
N GLY A 144 3.41 13.21 7.64
CA GLY A 144 2.50 14.14 6.98
C GLY A 144 2.47 14.00 5.46
N PRO A 145 1.57 14.74 4.80
CA PRO A 145 1.31 14.61 3.38
C PRO A 145 2.42 15.23 2.55
N LEU A 146 2.74 14.58 1.44
CA LEU A 146 3.78 15.00 0.49
C LEU A 146 3.20 15.49 -0.84
N ASP A 147 1.88 15.40 -0.99
CA ASP A 147 1.11 15.94 -2.09
C ASP A 147 -0.32 16.27 -1.64
N GLN A 148 -1.13 16.78 -2.58
CA GLN A 148 -2.51 17.17 -2.32
C GLN A 148 -3.42 15.97 -2.02
N ILE A 149 -3.18 14.81 -2.64
CA ILE A 149 -4.00 13.60 -2.45
C ILE A 149 -3.80 13.09 -1.02
N MET A 150 -2.55 12.97 -0.58
CA MET A 150 -2.22 12.59 0.80
C MET A 150 -2.81 13.57 1.82
N THR A 151 -2.94 14.86 1.47
CA THR A 151 -3.59 15.85 2.35
C THR A 151 -5.07 15.55 2.51
N MET A 152 -5.75 15.15 1.42
CA MET A 152 -7.15 14.72 1.47
C MET A 152 -7.31 13.44 2.28
N GLU A 153 -6.42 12.47 2.11
CA GLU A 153 -6.45 11.22 2.85
C GLU A 153 -6.11 11.40 4.34
N GLU A 154 -5.17 12.28 4.69
CA GLU A 154 -4.92 12.66 6.10
C GLU A 154 -6.16 13.30 6.74
N CYS A 155 -6.87 14.15 5.99
CA CYS A 155 -8.12 14.75 6.45
C CYS A 155 -9.21 13.69 6.67
N ARG A 156 -9.39 12.76 5.72
CA ARG A 156 -10.33 11.63 5.84
C ARG A 156 -10.00 10.75 7.04
N HIS A 157 -8.72 10.47 7.26
CA HIS A 157 -8.23 9.75 8.42
C HIS A 157 -8.62 10.44 9.72
N ASN A 158 -8.30 11.73 9.86
CA ASN A 158 -8.56 12.48 11.10
C ASN A 158 -10.06 12.60 11.39
N LEU A 159 -10.87 12.90 10.38
CA LEU A 159 -12.33 12.94 10.50
C LEU A 159 -12.93 11.58 10.87
N SER A 160 -12.35 10.50 10.37
CA SER A 160 -12.81 9.15 10.69
C SER A 160 -12.55 8.80 12.15
N LEU A 161 -11.38 9.14 12.67
CA LEU A 161 -11.07 8.96 14.09
C LEU A 161 -11.99 9.79 14.98
N GLU A 162 -12.28 11.04 14.61
CA GLU A 162 -13.19 11.91 15.36
C GLU A 162 -14.62 11.34 15.41
N LYS A 163 -15.13 10.85 14.26
CA LYS A 163 -16.52 10.41 14.14
C LYS A 163 -16.76 8.97 14.59
N PHE A 164 -15.82 8.08 14.33
CA PHE A 164 -16.03 6.63 14.48
C PHE A 164 -15.08 6.01 15.51
N GLY A 165 -13.99 6.68 15.90
CA GLY A 165 -12.95 6.11 16.75
C GLY A 165 -12.09 5.03 16.06
N CYS A 166 -12.27 4.83 14.75
CA CYS A 166 -11.55 3.89 13.92
C CYS A 166 -11.37 4.45 12.51
N VAL A 167 -10.48 3.87 11.72
CA VAL A 167 -10.23 4.29 10.34
C VAL A 167 -10.91 3.31 9.37
N PRO A 168 -11.87 3.75 8.53
CA PRO A 168 -12.44 2.91 7.50
C PRO A 168 -11.36 2.34 6.58
N PHE A 169 -11.56 1.11 6.11
CA PHE A 169 -10.65 0.44 5.18
C PHE A 169 -10.52 1.17 3.82
N THR A 170 -11.39 2.13 3.54
CA THR A 170 -11.37 2.98 2.33
C THR A 170 -10.47 4.20 2.45
N VAL A 171 -9.94 4.51 3.64
CA VAL A 171 -9.03 5.64 3.83
C VAL A 171 -7.61 5.20 3.49
N ASP A 172 -7.04 5.85 2.49
CA ASP A 172 -5.75 5.48 1.94
C ASP A 172 -4.63 6.37 2.50
N TYR A 173 -4.44 6.30 3.81
CA TYR A 173 -3.43 7.07 4.53
C TYR A 173 -2.59 6.16 5.43
N PRO A 174 -1.25 6.25 5.43
CA PRO A 174 -0.44 5.41 6.31
C PRO A 174 -0.66 5.76 7.79
N HIS A 175 -1.22 4.83 8.56
CA HIS A 175 -1.51 5.01 9.99
C HIS A 175 -1.29 3.72 10.80
N ASN A 176 -1.20 3.88 12.13
CA ASN A 176 -1.14 2.75 13.07
C ASN A 176 -2.47 2.58 13.83
N ASN A 177 -3.49 3.38 13.50
CA ASN A 177 -4.81 3.33 14.12
C ASN A 177 -5.60 2.08 13.71
N SER A 178 -6.57 1.68 14.54
CA SER A 178 -7.41 0.51 14.28
C SER A 178 -8.31 0.71 13.07
N VAL A 179 -8.31 -0.26 12.16
CA VAL A 179 -9.24 -0.30 11.03
C VAL A 179 -10.65 -0.59 11.56
N CYS A 180 -11.65 0.12 11.04
CA CYS A 180 -13.05 -0.11 11.40
C CYS A 180 -13.46 -1.53 11.04
N LYS A 181 -14.12 -2.22 11.98
CA LYS A 181 -14.74 -3.51 11.67
C LYS A 181 -15.85 -3.28 10.65
N MET A 182 -15.81 -4.04 9.56
CA MET A 182 -17.02 -4.25 8.78
C MET A 182 -18.02 -4.91 9.72
N CYS A 183 -19.14 -4.23 9.93
CA CYS A 183 -20.19 -4.58 10.86
C CYS A 183 -20.52 -6.09 10.81
N GLU A 184 -20.17 -6.83 11.88
CA GLU A 184 -20.39 -8.28 12.01
C GLU A 184 -21.90 -8.64 11.90
N ASP A 185 -22.79 -7.67 12.14
CA ASP A 185 -24.25 -7.86 12.24
C ASP A 185 -25.10 -7.05 11.23
N CYS A 186 -24.50 -6.44 10.21
CA CYS A 186 -25.26 -5.55 9.31
C CYS A 186 -26.25 -6.30 8.40
N PHE A 187 -26.12 -7.62 8.29
CA PHE A 187 -27.07 -8.50 7.61
C PHE A 187 -28.07 -9.18 8.57
N SER A 188 -27.88 -9.04 9.89
CA SER A 188 -28.67 -9.71 10.93
C SER A 188 -30.01 -9.01 11.23
N LYS A 189 -30.24 -7.82 10.65
CA LYS A 189 -31.47 -7.01 10.85
C LYS A 189 -32.20 -6.75 9.54
N GLN A 190 -32.63 -7.82 8.88
CA GLN A 190 -33.84 -7.81 8.07
C GLN A 190 -34.81 -8.80 8.69
N LYS A 191 -35.70 -8.29 9.55
CA LYS A 191 -36.85 -9.01 10.10
C LYS A 191 -38.11 -8.22 9.79
#